data_AF-A0AAW6T5G8-F1
#
_entry.id   AF-A0AAW6T5G8-F1
#
_cell.length_a   1.000
_cell.length_b   1.000
_cell.length_c   1.000
_cell.angle_alpha   90.00
_cell.angle_beta   90.00
_cell.angle_gamma   90.00
#
_symmetry.space_group_name_H-M   'P 1'
#
loop_
_entity.id
_entity.type
_entity.pdbx_description
1 polymer ?
#
loop_
_entity_poly.entity_id
_entity_poly.type
_entity_poly.pdbx_seq_one_letter_code
_entity_poly.pdbx_strand_id
1 'polypeptide(L)' 'MLLASTINAFTGVAFSRAQAAARIACAPRADCLTRGNTVTIELTLRVPLPLIPAIDASTPFAVAVEAAASQPVSRFWGAR' A
#
# COMPACT_ATOMS: atom_id res chain seq x y z
N MET A 1 -19.88 -6.33 -8.33
CA MET A 1 -18.64 -6.44 -9.14
C MET A 1 -17.46 -6.18 -8.21
N LEU A 2 -17.02 -7.22 -7.49
CA LEU A 2 -15.93 -7.15 -6.52
C LEU A 2 -14.60 -7.28 -7.28
N LEU A 3 -13.88 -6.18 -7.45
CA LEU A 3 -12.49 -6.25 -7.88
C LEU A 3 -11.68 -6.84 -6.73
N ALA A 4 -11.27 -8.09 -6.89
CA ALA A 4 -10.28 -8.77 -6.08
C ALA A 4 -8.88 -8.18 -6.37
N SER A 5 -8.64 -6.93 -5.97
CA SER A 5 -7.31 -6.36 -5.84
C SER A 5 -6.56 -7.12 -4.75
N THR A 6 -5.76 -8.09 -5.16
CA THR A 6 -4.78 -8.79 -4.34
C THR A 6 -3.51 -7.93 -4.35
N ILE A 7 -3.12 -7.37 -3.20
CA ILE A 7 -1.83 -6.68 -3.06
C ILE A 7 -0.80 -7.78 -2.76
N ASN A 8 -0.22 -8.35 -3.81
CA ASN A 8 0.86 -9.33 -3.67
C ASN A 8 2.14 -8.56 -3.31
N ALA A 9 2.61 -8.69 -2.07
CA ALA A 9 3.89 -8.13 -1.64
C ALA A 9 4.74 -9.19 -0.95
N PHE A 10 5.98 -9.30 -1.44
CA PHE A 10 7.10 -10.12 -0.95
C PHE A 10 6.84 -11.64 -0.86
N THR A 11 7.77 -12.45 -1.39
CA THR A 11 7.64 -13.90 -1.61
C THR A 11 7.65 -14.77 -0.34
N GLY A 12 7.07 -14.29 0.77
CA GLY A 12 7.09 -15.01 2.06
C GLY A 12 5.85 -14.87 2.94
N VAL A 13 4.97 -13.88 2.73
CA VAL A 13 3.79 -13.66 3.59
C VAL A 13 2.62 -13.07 2.82
N ALA A 14 1.41 -13.60 3.02
CA ALA A 14 0.18 -13.05 2.45
C ALA A 14 -0.48 -12.10 3.45
N PHE A 15 -0.75 -10.85 3.03
CA PHE A 15 -1.46 -9.86 3.84
C PHE A 15 -2.91 -9.71 3.39
N SER A 16 -3.83 -9.56 4.35
CA SER A 16 -5.23 -9.23 4.07
C SER A 16 -5.39 -7.73 3.79
N ARG A 17 -6.46 -7.34 3.07
CA ARG A 17 -6.76 -5.91 2.86
C ARG A 17 -6.98 -5.12 4.14
N ALA A 18 -7.46 -5.76 5.20
CA ALA A 18 -7.66 -5.10 6.49
C ALA A 18 -6.34 -4.70 7.15
N GLN A 19 -5.23 -5.34 6.77
CA GLN A 19 -3.89 -5.06 7.29
C GLN A 19 -3.11 -4.04 6.44
N ALA A 20 -3.68 -3.61 5.31
CA ALA A 20 -3.02 -2.75 4.34
C ALA A 20 -3.83 -1.48 4.08
N ALA A 21 -3.19 -0.32 4.26
CA ALA A 21 -3.71 0.97 3.84
C ALA A 21 -2.85 1.51 2.70
N ALA A 22 -3.49 1.97 1.63
CA ALA A 22 -2.82 2.63 0.52
C ALA A 22 -3.36 4.06 0.38
N ARG A 23 -2.46 5.03 0.31
CA ARG A 23 -2.78 6.43 0.02
C ARG A 23 -2.17 6.81 -1.31
N ILE A 24 -2.99 7.36 -2.21
CA ILE A 24 -2.55 7.85 -3.51
C ILE A 24 -2.63 9.37 -3.46
N ALA A 25 -1.49 10.03 -3.67
CA ALA A 25 -1.38 11.48 -3.74
C ALA A 25 -0.90 11.89 -5.13
N CYS A 26 -1.53 12.92 -5.68
CA CYS A 26 -1.28 13.38 -7.04
C CYS A 26 -1.03 14.88 -7.01
N ALA A 27 0.09 15.28 -7.63
CA ALA A 27 0.52 16.66 -7.68
C ALA A 27 1.12 16.97 -9.06
N PRO A 28 0.98 18.20 -9.58
CA PRO A 28 0.30 19.35 -8.97
C PRO A 28 -1.24 19.32 -9.10
N ARG A 29 -1.80 18.46 -9.97
CA ARG A 29 -3.26 18.38 -10.16
C ARG A 29 -3.82 17.16 -9.44
N ALA A 30 -5.06 17.28 -8.97
CA ALA A 30 -5.78 16.19 -8.31
C ALA A 30 -6.07 15.01 -9.26
N ASP A 31 -6.17 15.25 -10.58
CA ASP A 31 -6.26 14.18 -11.58
C ASP A 31 -4.90 13.52 -11.79
N CYS A 32 -4.74 12.34 -11.19
CA CYS A 32 -3.52 11.54 -11.21
C CYS A 32 -3.03 11.18 -12.62
N LEU A 33 -3.92 11.13 -13.62
CA LEU A 33 -3.55 10.72 -14.98
C LEU A 33 -3.13 11.89 -15.87
N THR A 34 -3.16 13.12 -15.34
CA THR A 34 -2.71 14.28 -16.10
C THR A 34 -1.19 14.22 -16.35
N ARG A 35 -0.79 14.44 -17.61
CA ARG A 35 0.61 14.59 -18.01
C ARG A 35 1.33 15.61 -17.14
N GLY A 36 2.55 15.26 -16.73
CA GLY A 36 3.41 16.15 -15.96
C GLY A 36 3.06 16.17 -14.47
N ASN A 37 2.10 15.36 -14.04
CA ASN A 37 1.91 15.08 -12.62
C ASN A 37 2.91 14.03 -12.13
N THR A 38 3.12 14.00 -10.82
CA THR A 38 3.75 12.92 -10.09
C THR A 38 2.69 12.23 -9.26
N VAL A 39 2.61 10.91 -9.41
CA VAL A 39 1.77 10.04 -8.57
C VAL A 39 2.65 9.45 -7.50
N THR A 40 2.30 9.70 -6.24
CA THR A 40 2.95 9.11 -5.08
C THR A 40 1.99 8.12 -4.45
N ILE A 41 2.44 6.87 -4.31
CA ILE A 41 1.72 5.82 -3.61
C ILE A 41 2.44 5.56 -2.30
N GLU A 42 1.72 5.75 -1.20
CA GLU A 42 2.17 5.40 0.13
C GLU A 42 1.41 4.17 0.60
N LEU A 43 2.14 3.21 1.16
CA LEU A 43 1.61 1.95 1.67
C LEU A 43 1.98 1.84 3.14
N THR A 44 0.99 1.53 3.96
CA THR A 44 1.16 1.19 5.37
C THR A 44 0.62 -0.20 5.60
N LEU A 45 1.45 -1.09 6.14
CA LEU A 45 1.10 -2.47 6.47
C LEU A 45 1.23 -2.70 7.97
N ARG A 46 0.24 -3.36 8.58
CA ARG A 46 0.33 -3.84 9.96
C ARG A 46 0.62 -5.33 9.98
N VAL A 47 1.84 -5.68 10.38
CA VAL A 47 2.31 -7.07 10.38
C VAL A 47 2.26 -7.62 11.81
N PRO A 48 1.48 -8.69 12.06
CA PRO A 48 1.49 -9.35 13.37
C PRO A 48 2.84 -10.04 13.60
N LEU A 49 3.38 -9.93 14.81
CA LEU A 49 4.65 -10.54 15.17
C LEU A 49 4.44 -12.01 15.61
N PRO A 50 5.03 -13.00 14.92
CA PRO A 50 4.75 -14.42 15.19
C PRO A 50 5.46 -14.98 16.43
N LEU A 51 6.44 -14.27 17.00
CA LEU A 51 7.37 -14.81 18.01
C LEU A 51 7.34 -14.09 19.36
N ILE A 52 6.35 -13.21 19.61
CA ILE A 52 6.22 -12.61 20.94
C ILE A 52 5.41 -13.58 21.81
N PRO A 53 6.01 -14.20 22.86
CA PRO A 53 5.25 -14.98 23.82
C PRO A 53 4.22 -14.05 24.45
N ALA A 54 2.97 -14.50 24.53
CA ALA A 54 1.84 -13.73 25.04
C ALA A 54 2.03 -13.44 26.54
N ILE A 55 2.84 -12.43 26.87
CA ILE A 55 2.88 -11.84 28.20
C ILE A 55 1.70 -10.86 28.24
N ASP A 56 0.55 -11.38 28.68
CA ASP A 56 -0.65 -10.62 29.05
C ASP A 56 -0.98 -9.40 28.15
N ALA A 57 -1.08 -9.64 26.84
CA ALA A 57 -1.50 -8.62 25.91
C ALA A 57 -2.81 -9.04 25.26
N SER A 58 -3.91 -8.46 25.74
CA SER A 58 -5.23 -8.51 25.08
C SER A 58 -5.23 -7.86 23.68
N THR A 59 -4.12 -7.25 23.28
CA THR A 59 -3.89 -6.65 21.98
C THR A 59 -2.79 -7.39 21.21
N PRO A 60 -3.07 -7.86 19.97
CA PRO A 60 -2.04 -8.45 19.13
C PRO A 60 -0.96 -7.41 18.82
N PHE A 61 0.29 -7.71 19.16
CA PHE A 61 1.43 -6.87 18.82
C PHE A 61 1.64 -6.87 17.31
N ALA A 62 1.47 -5.71 16.69
CA ALA A 62 1.70 -5.49 15.27
C ALA A 62 2.72 -4.37 15.06
N VAL A 63 3.61 -4.56 14.10
CA VAL A 63 4.55 -3.53 13.64
C VAL A 63 4.02 -2.85 12.38
N ALA A 64 4.19 -1.54 12.30
CA ALA A 64 3.90 -0.77 11.10
C ALA A 64 5.09 -0.84 10.14
N VAL A 65 4.81 -1.20 8.89
CA VAL A 65 5.76 -1.13 7.78
C VAL A 65 5.25 -0.08 6.81
N GLU A 66 6.09 0.89 6.49
CA GLU A 66 5.76 2.00 5.59
C GLU A 66 6.61 1.90 4.31
N ALA A 67 5.98 2.14 3.17
CA ALA A 67 6.65 2.21 1.88
C ALA A 67 6.07 3.33 1.04
N ALA A 68 6.91 4.00 0.25
CA ALA A 68 6.48 5.04 -0.67
C ALA A 68 7.14 4.87 -2.04
N ALA A 69 6.37 5.10 -3.10
CA ALA A 69 6.84 5.09 -4.48
C ALA A 69 6.27 6.29 -5.23
N SER A 70 7.15 7.11 -5.81
CA SER A 70 6.78 8.28 -6.59
C SER A 70 7.15 8.06 -8.05
N GLN A 71 6.18 8.23 -8.95
CA GLN A 71 6.39 8.04 -10.39
C GLN A 71 5.88 9.25 -11.17
N PRO A 72 6.71 9.86 -12.03
CA PRO A 72 6.26 10.91 -12.93
C PRO A 72 5.38 10.33 -14.04
N VAL A 73 4.25 10.98 -14.30
CA VAL A 73 3.33 10.65 -15.39
C VAL A 73 3.90 11.20 -16.69
N SER A 74 4.72 10.36 -17.32
CA SER A 74 5.04 10.50 -18.73
C SER A 74 3.89 9.92 -19.58
N ARG A 75 3.84 10.27 -20.87
CA ARG A 75 2.78 9.89 -21.82
C ARG A 75 2.44 8.38 -21.67
N PHE A 76 1.28 8.04 -21.10
CA PHE A 76 0.93 6.65 -20.84
C PHE A 76 0.71 5.87 -22.14
N TRP A 77 1.44 4.75 -22.28
CA TRP A 77 1.31 3.72 -23.33
C TRP A 77 0.23 2.67 -22.99
N GLY A 78 -0.90 3.09 -22.40
CA GLY A 78 -1.88 2.10 -21.91
C GLY A 78 -3.27 2.59 -21.53
N ALA A 79 -3.62 3.86 -21.75
CA ALA A 79 -5.00 4.31 -21.65
C ALA A 79 -5.77 3.83 -22.90
N ARG A 80 -6.44 2.69 -22.76
CA ARG A 80 -7.45 2.18 -23.67
C ARG A 80 -8.74 1.98 -22.89
#